data_AF-A0A962W5V7-F1
#
_entry.id   AF-A0A962W5V7-F1
#
_cell.length_a   1.000
_cell.length_b   1.000
_cell.length_c   1.000
_cell.angle_alpha   90.00
_cell.angle_beta   90.00
_cell.angle_gamma   90.00
#
_symmetry.space_group_name_H-M   'P 1'
#
loop_
_entity.id
_entity.type
_entity.pdbx_description
1 polymer ?
#
loop_
_entity_poly.entity_id
_entity_poly.type
_entity_poly.pdbx_seq_one_letter_code
_entity_poly.pdbx_strand_id
1 'polypeptide(L)'
;VVCREAMHDSASVLRVVDFYGDEQHMRTITAALAQVMRSEGHEYLDFVCSGFTGQLMTDAGWHRLDFGRDDVIIPNYFEPFVQSNVRVYAVADRHPDIRPRLCRADGDQDRPNFDRPSAVQPLGTLRRAAQS
;
A
#
# COMPACT_ATOMS: atom_id res chain seq x y z
N VAL A 1 -0.48 -7.42 -15.84
CA VAL A 1 -0.31 -6.89 -14.47
C VAL A 1 0.39 -5.55 -14.57
N VAL A 2 -0.01 -4.57 -13.76
CA VAL A 2 0.64 -3.26 -13.67
C VAL A 2 1.23 -3.13 -12.27
N CYS A 3 2.48 -2.70 -12.20
CA CYS A 3 3.17 -2.46 -10.93
C CYS A 3 3.57 -0.99 -10.82
N ARG A 4 3.67 -0.50 -9.58
CA ARG A 4 4.30 0.78 -9.25
C ARG A 4 5.30 0.56 -8.12
N GLU A 5 6.40 1.28 -8.17
CA GLU A 5 7.29 1.39 -7.01
C GLU A 5 6.71 2.43 -6.05
N ALA A 6 6.83 2.19 -4.75
CA ALA A 6 6.75 3.24 -3.73
C ALA A 6 8.02 3.22 -2.88
N MET A 7 8.46 4.40 -2.46
CA MET A 7 9.73 4.57 -1.76
C MET A 7 9.55 5.36 -0.48
N HIS A 8 10.29 4.98 0.56
CA HIS A 8 10.50 5.78 1.75
C HIS A 8 11.97 5.70 2.14
N ASP A 9 12.62 6.85 2.30
CA ASP A 9 14.07 6.96 2.48
C ASP A 9 14.86 6.18 1.43
N SER A 10 15.62 5.16 1.83
CA SER A 10 16.41 4.29 0.94
C SER A 10 15.75 2.93 0.66
N ALA A 11 14.54 2.71 1.16
CA ALA A 11 13.80 1.47 0.99
C ALA A 11 12.67 1.65 -0.03
N SER A 12 12.40 0.60 -0.80
CA SER A 12 11.32 0.60 -1.78
C SER A 12 10.54 -0.69 -1.80
N VAL A 13 9.33 -0.60 -2.33
CA VAL A 13 8.36 -1.70 -2.36
C VAL A 13 7.76 -1.80 -3.76
N LEU A 14 7.58 -3.02 -4.25
CA LEU A 14 6.91 -3.26 -5.51
C LEU A 14 5.43 -3.50 -5.25
N ARG A 15 4.57 -2.67 -5.84
CA ARG A 15 3.13 -2.73 -5.60
C ARG A 15 2.43 -3.19 -6.86
N VAL A 16 1.70 -4.29 -6.79
CA VAL A 16 0.73 -4.63 -7.84
C VAL A 16 -0.45 -3.69 -7.68
N VAL A 17 -0.64 -2.80 -8.64
CA VAL A 17 -1.71 -1.79 -8.60
C VAL A 17 -2.89 -2.15 -9.49
N ASP A 18 -2.67 -3.01 -10.49
CA ASP A 18 -3.71 -3.44 -11.41
C ASP A 18 -3.43 -4.83 -12.01
N PHE A 19 -4.48 -5.57 -12.35
CA PHE A 19 -4.41 -6.90 -12.93
C PHE A 19 -5.52 -7.12 -13.96
N TYR A 20 -5.10 -7.38 -15.20
CA TYR A 20 -5.96 -7.82 -16.29
C TYR A 20 -5.60 -9.24 -16.71
N GLY A 21 -6.61 -10.10 -16.86
CA GLY A 21 -6.46 -11.46 -17.38
C GLY A 21 -6.99 -12.53 -16.45
N ASP A 22 -6.60 -13.78 -16.72
CA ASP A 22 -7.02 -14.95 -15.96
C ASP A 22 -6.13 -15.17 -14.73
N GLU A 23 -6.77 -15.29 -13.57
CA GLU A 23 -6.12 -15.51 -12.27
C GLU A 23 -5.43 -16.88 -12.16
N GLN A 24 -5.73 -17.83 -13.06
CA GLN A 24 -5.00 -19.10 -13.15
C GLN A 24 -3.49 -18.89 -13.37
N HIS A 25 -3.10 -17.76 -13.98
CA HIS A 25 -1.70 -17.41 -14.21
C HIS A 25 -1.05 -16.69 -13.02
N MET A 26 -1.78 -16.45 -11.93
CA MET A 26 -1.30 -15.67 -10.79
C MET A 26 -0.01 -16.24 -10.20
N ARG A 27 0.15 -17.56 -10.13
CA ARG A 27 1.38 -18.19 -9.64
C ARG A 27 2.59 -17.82 -10.50
N THR A 28 2.49 -17.98 -11.82
CA THR A 28 3.59 -17.68 -12.75
C THR A 28 3.91 -16.19 -12.74
N ILE A 29 2.89 -15.34 -12.71
CA ILE A 29 3.05 -13.88 -12.62
C ILE A 29 3.74 -13.49 -11.33
N THR A 30 3.30 -14.03 -10.19
CA THR A 30 3.88 -13.71 -8.87
C THR A 30 5.33 -14.19 -8.77
N ALA A 31 5.67 -15.35 -9.36
CA ALA A 31 7.05 -15.82 -9.42
C ALA A 31 7.95 -14.86 -10.22
N ALA A 32 7.48 -14.36 -11.36
CA ALA A 32 8.21 -13.37 -12.16
C ALA A 32 8.37 -12.03 -11.41
N LEU A 33 7.30 -11.54 -10.77
CA LEU A 33 7.36 -10.31 -9.96
C LEU A 33 8.29 -10.45 -8.75
N ALA A 34 8.33 -11.62 -8.11
CA ALA A 34 9.26 -11.88 -7.02
C ALA A 34 10.73 -11.93 -7.50
N GLN A 35 10.99 -12.28 -8.76
CA GLN A 35 12.32 -12.16 -9.34
C GLN A 35 12.70 -10.68 -9.50
N VAL A 36 11.80 -9.86 -10.05
CA VAL A 36 11.98 -8.40 -10.19
C VAL A 36 12.23 -7.75 -8.83
N MET A 37 11.37 -8.06 -7.84
CA MET A 37 11.50 -7.59 -6.46
C MET A 37 12.90 -7.83 -5.88
N ARG A 38 13.45 -9.03 -6.08
CA ARG A 38 14.78 -9.39 -5.58
C ARG A 38 15.91 -8.75 -6.37
N SER A 39 15.78 -8.64 -7.69
CA SER A 39 16.83 -8.04 -8.54
C SER A 39 16.95 -6.53 -8.35
N GLU A 40 15.83 -5.86 -8.05
CA GLU A 40 15.76 -4.41 -7.85
C GLU A 40 15.90 -4.02 -6.37
N GLY A 41 15.90 -4.99 -5.45
CA GLY A 41 16.15 -4.75 -4.03
C GLY A 41 14.95 -4.22 -3.24
N HIS A 42 13.73 -4.42 -3.74
CA HIS A 42 12.51 -4.08 -3.02
C HIS A 42 12.30 -4.98 -1.80
N GLU A 43 11.80 -4.43 -0.70
CA GLU A 43 11.63 -5.17 0.57
C GLU A 43 10.54 -6.22 0.47
N TYR A 44 9.43 -5.91 -0.21
CA TYR A 44 8.29 -6.79 -0.37
C TYR A 44 7.48 -6.46 -1.63
N LEU A 45 6.58 -7.39 -1.95
CA LEU A 45 5.54 -7.26 -2.97
C LEU A 45 4.20 -7.13 -2.25
N ASP A 46 3.42 -6.08 -2.51
CA ASP A 46 2.04 -5.96 -2.03
C ASP A 46 1.00 -5.94 -3.15
N PHE A 47 -0.24 -6.28 -2.80
CA PHE A 47 -1.37 -6.22 -3.72
C PHE A 47 -2.66 -5.94 -2.96
N VAL A 48 -3.14 -4.70 -3.05
CA VAL A 48 -4.47 -4.32 -2.53
C VAL A 48 -5.51 -4.64 -3.60
N CYS A 49 -6.32 -5.66 -3.33
CA CYS A 49 -7.30 -6.14 -4.29
C CYS A 49 -8.55 -6.77 -3.63
N SER A 50 -9.60 -6.90 -4.44
CA SER A 50 -10.83 -7.63 -4.13
C SER A 50 -11.31 -8.38 -5.36
N GLY A 51 -12.15 -9.40 -5.18
CA GLY A 51 -12.74 -10.15 -6.29
C GLY A 51 -11.91 -11.33 -6.81
N PHE A 52 -10.74 -11.60 -6.24
CA PHE A 52 -9.87 -12.72 -6.59
C PHE A 52 -10.19 -14.00 -5.82
N THR A 53 -9.85 -15.16 -6.37
CA THR A 53 -10.02 -16.46 -5.69
C THR A 53 -8.94 -16.68 -4.63
N GLY A 54 -9.34 -16.77 -3.36
CA GLY A 54 -8.40 -16.86 -2.23
C GLY A 54 -7.41 -18.02 -2.35
N GLN A 55 -7.86 -19.20 -2.77
CA GLN A 55 -6.97 -20.37 -2.94
C GLN A 55 -5.89 -20.12 -3.99
N LEU A 56 -6.24 -19.54 -5.14
CA LEU A 56 -5.27 -19.23 -6.20
C LEU A 56 -4.26 -18.17 -5.74
N MET A 57 -4.69 -17.20 -4.93
CA MET A 57 -3.79 -16.23 -4.32
C MET A 57 -2.81 -16.90 -3.35
N THR A 58 -3.30 -17.74 -2.45
CA THR A 58 -2.45 -18.50 -1.51
C THR A 58 -1.49 -19.43 -2.25
N ASP A 59 -1.97 -20.15 -3.27
CA ASP A 59 -1.17 -21.04 -4.10
C ASP A 59 -0.10 -20.28 -4.92
N ALA A 60 -0.30 -18.99 -5.17
CA ALA A 60 0.67 -18.12 -5.82
C ALA A 60 1.68 -17.49 -4.84
N GLY A 61 1.55 -17.73 -3.52
CA GLY A 61 2.45 -17.23 -2.49
C GLY A 61 2.00 -15.93 -1.81
N TRP A 62 0.76 -15.50 -2.03
CA TRP A 62 0.22 -14.33 -1.34
C TRP A 62 -0.28 -14.68 0.05
N HIS A 63 0.09 -13.84 1.02
CA HIS A 63 -0.40 -13.92 2.39
C HIS A 63 -1.37 -12.77 2.67
N ARG A 64 -2.54 -13.09 3.19
CA ARG A 64 -3.51 -12.07 3.60
C ARG A 64 -3.00 -11.38 4.86
N LEU A 65 -2.92 -10.05 4.81
CA LEU A 65 -2.58 -9.24 5.97
C LEU A 65 -3.63 -9.41 7.08
N ASP A 66 -3.17 -9.75 8.28
CA ASP A 66 -4.00 -9.84 9.48
C ASP A 66 -3.99 -8.50 10.23
N PHE A 67 -5.10 -7.77 10.15
CA PHE A 67 -5.26 -6.48 10.83
C PHE A 67 -5.50 -6.59 12.35
N GLY A 68 -5.51 -7.81 12.92
CA GLY A 68 -5.54 -8.04 14.36
C GLY A 68 -4.15 -8.16 15.00
N ARG A 69 -3.08 -8.10 14.18
CA ARG A 69 -1.69 -8.22 14.63
C ARG A 69 -0.84 -7.11 14.01
N ASP A 70 0.21 -6.73 14.74
CA ASP A 70 1.14 -5.68 14.33
C ASP A 70 2.55 -6.22 14.04
N ASP A 71 2.69 -7.54 13.84
CA ASP A 71 3.99 -8.18 13.55
C ASP A 71 4.45 -7.95 12.10
N VAL A 72 3.54 -7.65 11.19
CA VAL A 72 3.83 -7.28 9.80
C VAL A 72 3.10 -5.98 9.48
N ILE A 73 3.87 -4.95 9.13
CA ILE A 73 3.33 -3.65 8.72
C ILE A 73 3.55 -3.48 7.22
N ILE A 74 2.48 -3.26 6.47
CA ILE A 74 2.46 -2.96 5.03
C ILE A 74 1.88 -1.56 4.84
N PRO A 75 2.72 -0.49 4.87
CA PRO A 75 2.26 0.89 4.77
C PRO A 75 1.47 1.16 3.49
N ASN A 76 0.32 1.82 3.61
CA ASN A 76 -0.42 2.28 2.43
C ASN A 76 0.08 3.64 1.94
N TYR A 77 0.37 4.55 2.87
CA TYR A 77 0.74 5.93 2.61
C TYR A 77 2.26 6.12 2.62
N PHE A 78 2.78 6.69 1.53
CA PHE A 78 4.19 7.05 1.36
C PHE A 78 4.39 8.57 1.24
N GLU A 79 3.31 9.34 1.06
CA GLU A 79 3.34 10.81 0.90
C GLU A 79 2.19 11.50 1.68
N PRO A 80 2.37 11.81 2.99
CA PRO A 80 3.51 11.46 3.83
C PRO A 80 3.55 9.97 4.19
N PHE A 81 4.74 9.47 4.52
CA PHE A 81 4.90 8.08 4.97
C PHE A 81 4.24 7.85 6.32
N VAL A 82 3.45 6.78 6.42
CA VAL A 82 2.80 6.35 7.67
C VAL A 82 3.02 4.86 7.85
N GLN A 83 3.86 4.49 8.81
CA GLN A 83 4.19 3.09 9.13
C GLN A 83 3.06 2.40 9.92
N SER A 84 1.90 2.20 9.28
CA SER A 84 0.75 1.51 9.88
C SER A 84 -0.08 0.77 8.85
N ASN A 85 -0.72 -0.31 9.27
CA ASN A 85 -1.71 -1.03 8.47
C ASN A 85 -3.03 -0.25 8.45
N VAL A 86 -3.56 0.04 7.25
CA VAL A 86 -4.87 0.69 7.07
C VAL A 86 -5.76 -0.17 6.19
N ARG A 87 -7.05 -0.23 6.54
CA ARG A 87 -8.04 -0.94 5.73
C ARG A 87 -8.47 -0.06 4.56
N VAL A 88 -8.34 -0.58 3.35
CA VAL A 88 -8.82 0.05 2.12
C VAL A 88 -10.21 -0.50 1.80
N TYR A 89 -11.17 0.39 1.59
CA TYR A 89 -12.55 0.02 1.28
C TYR A 89 -12.90 0.48 -0.13
N ALA A 90 -13.57 -0.38 -0.87
CA ALA A 90 -14.10 -0.08 -2.19
C ALA A 90 -15.61 -0.33 -2.21
N VAL A 91 -16.31 0.42 -3.06
CA VAL A 91 -17.74 0.26 -3.31
C VAL A 91 -17.91 -0.14 -4.76
N ALA A 92 -18.71 -1.17 -5.00
CA ALA A 92 -19.12 -1.59 -6.33
C ALA A 92 -20.59 -2.01 -6.28
N ASP A 93 -21.29 -1.80 -7.39
CA ASP A 93 -22.65 -2.27 -7.54
C ASP A 93 -22.70 -3.79 -7.46
N ARG A 94 -23.70 -4.29 -6.74
CA ARG A 94 -23.89 -5.73 -6.60
C ARG A 94 -24.62 -6.25 -7.84
N HIS A 95 -23.97 -7.15 -8.56
CA HIS A 95 -24.59 -7.92 -9.63
C HIS A 95 -24.58 -9.41 -9.25
N PRO A 96 -25.68 -10.17 -9.47
CA PRO A 96 -25.74 -11.59 -9.09
C PRO A 96 -24.68 -12.44 -9.80
N ASP A 97 -24.43 -12.16 -11.08
CA ASP A 97 -23.54 -12.98 -11.91
C ASP A 97 -22.13 -12.42 -12.09
N ILE A 98 -21.86 -11.21 -11.58
CA ILE A 98 -20.56 -10.55 -11.75
C ILE A 98 -19.96 -10.30 -10.39
N ARG A 99 -18.79 -10.90 -10.16
CA ARG A 99 -17.92 -10.55 -9.04
C ARG A 99 -16.88 -9.55 -9.56
N PRO A 100 -17.03 -8.24 -9.28
CA PRO A 100 -16.06 -7.26 -9.75
C PRO A 100 -14.70 -7.55 -9.12
N ARG A 101 -13.66 -7.52 -9.97
CA ARG A 101 -12.28 -7.42 -9.49
C ARG A 101 -11.98 -5.94 -9.33
N LEU A 102 -11.49 -5.59 -8.16
CA LEU A 102 -11.10 -4.23 -7.83
C LEU A 102 -9.65 -4.26 -7.40
N CYS A 103 -8.86 -3.36 -7.97
CA CYS A 103 -7.46 -3.15 -7.65
C CYS A 103 -7.24 -1.71 -7.18
N ARG A 104 -6.06 -1.44 -6.61
CA ARG A 104 -5.71 -0.08 -6.16
C ARG A 104 -5.93 0.98 -7.26
N ALA A 105 -5.56 0.68 -8.50
CA ALA A 105 -5.64 1.62 -9.61
C ALA A 105 -7.07 2.02 -10.02
N ASP A 106 -8.11 1.33 -9.54
CA ASP A 106 -9.51 1.65 -9.82
C ASP A 106 -10.03 2.85 -9.00
N GLY A 107 -9.29 3.30 -7.97
CA GLY A 107 -9.68 4.42 -7.11
C GLY A 107 -8.54 5.39 -6.84
N ASP A 108 -8.88 6.64 -6.53
CA ASP A 108 -7.92 7.72 -6.27
C ASP A 108 -7.62 7.89 -4.76
N GLN A 109 -7.59 6.79 -4.00
CA GLN A 109 -7.48 6.80 -2.54
C GLN A 109 -6.04 6.85 -2.00
N ASP A 110 -5.05 7.06 -2.87
CA ASP A 110 -3.63 7.00 -2.49
C ASP A 110 -3.16 8.26 -1.75
N ARG A 111 -3.89 9.39 -1.87
CA ARG A 111 -3.49 10.69 -1.31
C ARG A 111 -4.41 11.13 -0.15
N PRO A 112 -4.01 10.93 1.11
CA PRO A 112 -4.72 11.53 2.24
C PRO A 112 -4.57 13.06 2.19
N ASN A 113 -5.70 13.77 2.11
CA ASN A 113 -5.73 15.23 2.27
C ASN A 113 -5.61 15.56 3.76
N PHE A 114 -4.39 15.75 4.24
CA PHE A 114 -4.19 16.36 5.54
C PHE A 114 -4.37 17.88 5.39
N ASP A 115 -5.49 18.42 5.89
CA ASP A 115 -5.56 19.84 6.23
C ASP A 115 -4.47 20.10 7.25
N ARG A 116 -3.38 20.78 6.83
CA ARG A 116 -2.31 21.14 7.75
C ARG A 116 -2.91 22.10 8.79
N PRO A 117 -2.89 21.80 10.10
CA PRO A 117 -3.01 22.87 11.08
C PRO A 117 -1.83 23.82 10.84
N SER A 118 -2.13 25.11 10.67
CA SER A 118 -1.15 26.17 10.46
C SER A 118 0.03 26.02 11.40
N ALA A 119 1.24 26.04 10.83
CA ALA A 119 2.51 25.93 11.53
C ALA A 119 2.51 26.72 12.85
N VAL A 120 2.69 26.03 13.97
CA VAL A 120 3.12 26.66 15.22
C VAL A 120 4.51 27.22 14.95
N GLN A 121 4.62 28.55 14.82
CA GLN A 121 5.92 29.22 14.77
C GLN A 121 6.68 28.92 16.07
N PRO A 122 8.01 28.66 16.02
CA PRO A 122 8.77 28.47 17.24
C PRO A 122 8.75 29.76 18.06
N LEU A 123 8.33 29.66 19.33
CA LEU A 123 8.42 30.77 20.27
C LEU A 123 9.88 31.23 20.34
N GLY A 124 10.10 32.47 19.94
CA GLY A 124 11.40 33.11 19.91
C GLY A 124 12.09 33.08 21.28
N THR A 125 13.39 32.81 21.21
CA THR A 125 14.38 32.96 22.26
C THR A 125 14.34 34.39 22.81
N LEU A 126 13.72 34.61 23.97
CA LEU A 126 13.96 35.82 24.75
C LEU A 126 14.94 35.54 25.87
N ARG A 127 16.14 36.06 25.64
CA ARG A 127 17.28 36.11 26.55
C ARG A 127 16.86 36.63 27.92
N ARG A 128 17.35 35.96 28.97
CA ARG A 128 17.55 36.59 30.28
C ARG A 128 18.36 37.86 30.11
N ALA A 129 17.79 39.00 30.50
CA ALA A 129 18.56 40.14 30.99
C ALA A 129 18.20 40.29 32.47
N ALA A 130 19.22 40.07 33.31
CA ALA A 130 19.22 40.43 34.71
C ALA A 130 19.50 41.94 34.87
N GLN A 131 19.32 42.43 36.10
CA GLN A 131 19.60 43.77 36.65
C GLN A 131 18.36 44.70 36.61
N SER A 132 17.92 45.34 37.69
CA SER A 132 18.51 45.70 39.00
C SER A 132 17.53 45.55 40.15
#